data_AF-A0A9D7ZAB1-F1
#
_entry.id   AF-A0A9D7ZAB1-F1
#
_cell.length_a   1.000
_cell.length_b   1.000
_cell.length_c   1.000
_cell.angle_alpha   90.00
_cell.angle_beta   90.00
_cell.angle_gamma   90.00
#
_symmetry.space_group_name_H-M   'P 1'
#
loop_
_entity.id
_entity.type
_entity.pdbx_description
1 polymer ?
#
loop_
_entity_poly.entity_id
_entity_poly.type
_entity_poly.pdbx_seq_one_letter_code
_entity_poly.pdbx_strand_id
1 'polypeptide(L)'
;MAFEHPLIADAFDRTPAKPDVTDVVFREGRFLQGAELNEAQSVLRGRIKRVGELSARDGDRIDGGAILVDEAAGSVFLEAGRVFAAGDVRPVAQATLAGVPMAGDVVIGVRLVQDAVTEIEDPDLLGLAPGTAAEGEAGAARIVETLQWGWGGDGEPGELYPVYRLQNGVALDQTPPSDLSETVQAIAAYDRHVNGSYIVDGCRVAALGMVGLDQVFVVEAGIANVDGVKYQRTASLRLAVAERFDVERIDAEQHSFDDAGTGTASFALRFPPIANLVTALVTKEVVETVTHGPSAGAIDALANTSVTTLVEVKQGGTTYAAGTDYVLNADRVDWTPGGAEPAAGSSYTVKYRYRDAVAPVSTTDTSVTLAGGVTGGEVLLTYDYKLPRIDRLCLDPDGRVVYIEGIASRSRAVPPAVPERHLALCQVVNS
;
A
#
# COMPACT_ATOMS: atom_id res chain seq x y z
N MET A 1 -44.88 -12.31 36.10
CA MET A 1 -44.05 -12.51 34.89
C MET A 1 -44.42 -13.87 34.35
N ALA A 2 -44.97 -13.93 33.14
CA ALA A 2 -45.30 -15.21 32.52
C ALA A 2 -43.99 -15.86 32.06
N PHE A 3 -43.67 -17.03 32.60
CA PHE A 3 -42.45 -17.78 32.29
C PHE A 3 -42.58 -18.55 30.98
N GLU A 4 -43.32 -18.00 30.03
CA GLU A 4 -43.69 -18.67 28.77
C GLU A 4 -42.46 -18.82 27.86
N HIS A 5 -42.38 -19.96 27.18
CA HIS A 5 -41.36 -20.20 26.19
C HIS A 5 -41.63 -19.34 24.95
N PRO A 6 -40.63 -18.64 24.40
CA PRO A 6 -40.85 -17.64 23.35
C PRO A 6 -41.38 -18.20 22.02
N LEU A 7 -41.15 -19.49 21.75
CA LEU A 7 -41.50 -20.13 20.47
C LEU A 7 -42.56 -21.23 20.57
N ILE A 8 -42.85 -21.75 21.77
CA ILE A 8 -43.75 -22.90 21.95
C ILE A 8 -44.86 -22.50 22.91
N ALA A 9 -46.11 -22.55 22.45
CA ALA A 9 -47.27 -22.28 23.28
C ALA A 9 -47.39 -23.28 24.44
N ASP A 10 -47.90 -22.84 25.58
CA ASP A 10 -48.09 -23.63 26.80
C ASP A 10 -46.81 -24.32 27.36
N ALA A 11 -45.64 -23.97 26.82
CA ALA A 11 -44.35 -24.34 27.39
C ALA A 11 -43.83 -23.21 28.28
N PHE A 12 -43.11 -23.58 29.33
CA PHE A 12 -42.56 -22.63 30.29
C PHE A 12 -41.07 -22.91 30.55
N ASP A 13 -40.29 -21.85 30.78
CA ASP A 13 -38.90 -21.90 31.22
C ASP A 13 -38.63 -20.72 32.17
N ARG A 14 -38.29 -21.02 33.42
CA ARG A 14 -37.99 -19.98 34.44
C ARG A 14 -36.52 -19.54 34.42
N THR A 15 -35.65 -20.23 33.69
CA THR A 15 -34.19 -19.99 33.65
C THR A 15 -33.83 -18.57 33.22
N PRO A 16 -34.44 -17.96 32.18
CA PRO A 16 -34.09 -16.60 31.77
C PRO A 16 -34.32 -15.55 32.87
N ALA A 17 -35.31 -15.77 33.74
CA ALA A 17 -35.60 -14.91 34.89
C ALA A 17 -34.77 -15.25 36.14
N LYS A 18 -34.02 -16.37 36.12
CA LYS A 18 -33.25 -16.91 37.24
C LYS A 18 -31.88 -17.45 36.77
N PRO A 19 -30.99 -16.58 36.28
CA PRO A 19 -29.73 -16.99 35.66
C PRO A 19 -28.76 -17.70 36.63
N ASP A 20 -28.91 -17.48 37.94
CA ASP A 20 -28.05 -18.09 38.97
C ASP A 20 -28.42 -19.55 39.30
N VAL A 21 -29.53 -20.07 38.74
CA VAL A 21 -29.90 -21.48 38.92
C VAL A 21 -28.91 -22.36 38.20
N THR A 22 -28.23 -23.21 38.96
CA THR A 22 -27.22 -24.12 38.41
C THR A 22 -27.70 -25.55 38.25
N ASP A 23 -28.79 -25.97 38.91
CA ASP A 23 -29.26 -27.36 38.87
C ASP A 23 -30.77 -27.44 39.14
N VAL A 24 -31.41 -28.50 38.63
CA VAL A 24 -32.82 -28.82 38.84
C VAL A 24 -32.91 -30.17 39.54
N VAL A 25 -33.38 -30.17 40.79
CA VAL A 25 -33.42 -31.37 41.63
C VAL A 25 -34.84 -31.91 41.73
N PHE A 26 -35.07 -33.09 41.15
CA PHE A 26 -36.36 -33.77 41.17
C PHE A 26 -36.60 -34.46 42.52
N ARG A 27 -37.77 -34.21 43.12
CA ARG A 27 -38.14 -34.75 44.44
C ARG A 27 -39.14 -35.89 44.30
N GLU A 28 -38.91 -36.96 45.05
CA GLU A 28 -39.82 -38.10 45.11
C GLU A 28 -41.22 -37.73 45.63
N GLY A 29 -42.25 -38.41 45.12
CA GLY A 29 -43.65 -38.20 45.53
C GLY A 29 -44.25 -36.87 45.06
N ARG A 30 -43.73 -36.27 43.98
CA ARG A 30 -44.27 -35.09 43.30
C ARG A 30 -44.37 -35.36 41.80
N PHE A 31 -45.31 -34.70 41.12
CA PHE A 31 -45.39 -34.75 39.66
C PHE A 31 -44.31 -33.89 39.04
N LEU A 32 -43.65 -34.43 38.01
CA LEU A 32 -42.70 -33.69 37.17
C LEU A 32 -43.46 -32.64 36.35
N GLN A 33 -42.93 -31.43 36.28
CA GLN A 33 -43.45 -30.36 35.42
C GLN A 33 -42.62 -30.27 34.14
N GLY A 34 -43.26 -30.01 32.99
CA GLY A 34 -42.54 -29.78 31.73
C GLY A 34 -41.51 -28.64 31.83
N ALA A 35 -41.81 -27.61 32.61
CA ALA A 35 -40.89 -26.50 32.89
C ALA A 35 -39.57 -26.95 33.54
N GLU A 36 -39.60 -27.98 34.38
CA GLU A 36 -38.40 -28.47 35.07
C GLU A 36 -37.43 -29.16 34.09
N LEU A 37 -37.96 -29.85 33.07
CA LEU A 37 -37.14 -30.42 32.00
C LEU A 37 -36.58 -29.36 31.05
N ASN A 38 -37.36 -28.31 30.75
CA ASN A 38 -36.88 -27.18 29.95
C ASN A 38 -35.74 -26.45 30.68
N GLU A 39 -35.91 -26.21 31.99
CA GLU A 39 -34.89 -25.58 32.83
C GLU A 39 -33.62 -26.43 32.91
N ALA A 40 -33.75 -27.74 33.11
CA ALA A 40 -32.59 -28.63 33.14
C ALA A 40 -31.77 -28.56 31.84
N GLN A 41 -32.45 -28.49 30.69
CA GLN A 41 -31.80 -28.34 29.38
C GLN A 41 -31.16 -26.95 29.22
N SER A 42 -31.86 -25.87 29.58
CA SER A 42 -31.36 -24.49 29.52
C SER A 42 -30.12 -24.30 30.39
N VAL A 43 -30.13 -24.83 31.61
CA VAL A 43 -28.99 -24.80 32.54
C VAL A 43 -27.79 -25.55 31.98
N LEU A 44 -27.99 -26.77 31.45
CA LEU A 44 -26.91 -27.56 30.85
C LEU A 44 -26.33 -26.86 29.62
N ARG A 45 -27.18 -26.37 28.70
CA ARG A 45 -26.76 -25.62 27.51
C ARG A 45 -25.97 -24.37 27.89
N GLY A 46 -26.41 -23.63 28.89
CA GLY A 46 -25.68 -22.45 29.40
C GLY A 46 -24.30 -22.79 29.97
N ARG A 47 -24.14 -23.94 30.65
CA ARG A 47 -22.83 -24.40 31.11
C ARG A 47 -21.91 -24.76 29.94
N ILE A 48 -22.42 -25.49 28.96
CA ILE A 48 -21.65 -25.88 27.75
C ILE A 48 -21.24 -24.62 26.98
N LYS A 49 -22.17 -23.68 26.76
CA LYS A 49 -21.91 -22.40 26.10
C LYS A 49 -20.76 -21.65 26.77
N ARG A 50 -20.81 -21.46 28.10
CA ARG A 50 -19.74 -20.77 28.84
C ARG A 50 -18.38 -21.45 28.73
N VAL A 51 -18.34 -22.79 28.71
CA VAL A 51 -17.07 -23.53 28.51
C VAL A 51 -16.58 -23.41 27.07
N GLY A 52 -17.48 -23.50 26.09
CA GLY A 52 -17.16 -23.32 24.67
C GLY A 52 -16.62 -21.92 24.38
N GLU A 53 -17.20 -20.89 25.00
CA GLU A 53 -16.80 -19.48 24.87
C GLU A 53 -15.40 -19.18 25.40
N LEU A 54 -14.83 -20.03 26.26
CA LEU A 54 -13.42 -19.94 26.66
C LEU A 54 -12.48 -20.31 25.50
N SER A 55 -12.94 -21.11 24.55
CA SER A 55 -12.13 -21.62 23.43
C SER A 55 -12.46 -21.01 22.08
N ALA A 56 -13.72 -20.66 21.82
CA ALA A 56 -14.20 -20.12 20.55
C ALA A 56 -15.16 -18.95 20.81
N ARG A 57 -15.15 -17.94 19.94
CA ARG A 57 -16.06 -16.81 20.00
C ARG A 57 -17.19 -16.98 18.98
N ASP A 58 -18.33 -16.36 19.26
CA ASP A 58 -19.44 -16.35 18.30
C ASP A 58 -19.00 -15.67 16.99
N GLY A 59 -19.23 -16.37 15.87
CA GLY A 59 -18.74 -15.99 14.55
C GLY A 59 -17.48 -16.74 14.11
N ASP A 60 -16.88 -17.55 15.00
CA ASP A 60 -15.68 -18.32 14.66
C ASP A 60 -15.99 -19.43 13.65
N ARG A 61 -15.37 -19.35 12.48
CA ARG A 61 -15.38 -20.38 11.44
C ARG A 61 -14.46 -21.55 11.83
N ILE A 62 -15.04 -22.73 11.95
CA ILE A 62 -14.34 -23.97 12.29
C ILE A 62 -13.86 -24.70 11.04
N ASP A 63 -14.67 -24.72 9.99
CA ASP A 63 -14.37 -25.38 8.72
C ASP A 63 -15.19 -24.75 7.57
N GLY A 64 -14.69 -24.81 6.34
CA GLY A 64 -15.36 -24.26 5.15
C GLY A 64 -15.66 -22.76 5.26
N GLY A 65 -16.69 -22.27 4.57
CA GLY A 65 -17.21 -20.90 4.72
C GLY A 65 -16.37 -19.80 4.08
N ALA A 66 -15.58 -20.10 3.05
CA ALA A 66 -14.78 -19.11 2.33
C ALA A 66 -15.65 -18.02 1.72
N ILE A 67 -15.07 -16.82 1.60
CA ILE A 67 -15.72 -15.62 1.05
C ILE A 67 -15.10 -15.25 -0.30
N LEU A 68 -15.94 -15.02 -1.29
CA LEU A 68 -15.58 -14.47 -2.60
C LEU A 68 -16.43 -13.20 -2.85
N VAL A 69 -15.76 -12.06 -3.00
CA VAL A 69 -16.44 -10.78 -3.24
C VAL A 69 -16.39 -10.43 -4.72
N ASP A 70 -17.55 -10.13 -5.30
CA ASP A 70 -17.68 -9.54 -6.63
C ASP A 70 -18.06 -8.06 -6.48
N GLU A 71 -17.04 -7.20 -6.53
CA GLU A 71 -17.17 -5.75 -6.38
C GLU A 71 -18.00 -5.12 -7.51
N ALA A 72 -17.91 -5.65 -8.73
CA ALA A 72 -18.60 -5.10 -9.90
C ALA A 72 -20.11 -5.38 -9.85
N ALA A 73 -20.50 -6.57 -9.35
CA ALA A 73 -21.89 -6.96 -9.18
C ALA A 73 -22.49 -6.53 -7.83
N GLY A 74 -21.68 -6.09 -6.87
CA GLY A 74 -22.15 -5.77 -5.52
C GLY A 74 -22.66 -7.02 -4.77
N SER A 75 -22.04 -8.18 -5.02
CA SER A 75 -22.47 -9.47 -4.46
C SER A 75 -21.32 -10.18 -3.74
N VAL A 76 -21.66 -10.97 -2.73
CA VAL A 76 -20.71 -11.74 -1.94
C VAL A 76 -21.15 -13.19 -1.91
N PHE A 77 -20.31 -14.08 -2.41
CA PHE A 77 -20.51 -15.52 -2.34
C PHE A 77 -19.82 -16.07 -1.10
N LEU A 78 -20.55 -16.89 -0.34
CA LEU A 78 -20.10 -17.57 0.86
C LEU A 78 -20.30 -19.07 0.68
N GLU A 79 -19.23 -19.84 0.86
CA GLU A 79 -19.30 -21.29 0.79
C GLU A 79 -20.04 -21.90 1.99
N ALA A 80 -20.41 -23.17 1.86
CA ALA A 80 -20.89 -23.94 2.99
C ALA A 80 -19.75 -24.14 4.00
N GLY A 81 -20.08 -24.19 5.29
CA GLY A 81 -19.08 -24.33 6.33
C GLY A 81 -19.69 -24.70 7.68
N ARG A 82 -18.86 -24.61 8.73
CA ARG A 82 -19.23 -24.79 10.13
C ARG A 82 -18.78 -23.57 10.91
N VAL A 83 -19.71 -22.95 11.63
CA VAL A 83 -19.47 -21.73 12.41
C VAL A 83 -19.92 -21.96 13.85
N PHE A 84 -19.12 -21.49 14.80
CA PHE A 84 -19.47 -21.44 16.21
C PHE A 84 -20.38 -20.22 16.45
N ALA A 85 -21.57 -20.47 16.97
CA ALA A 85 -22.52 -19.42 17.32
C ALA A 85 -23.39 -19.89 18.49
N ALA A 86 -23.73 -18.99 19.42
CA ALA A 86 -24.60 -19.29 20.56
C ALA A 86 -24.17 -20.54 21.36
N GLY A 87 -22.87 -20.80 21.47
CA GLY A 87 -22.32 -21.89 22.28
C GLY A 87 -22.25 -23.27 21.61
N ASP A 88 -22.47 -23.38 20.30
CA ASP A 88 -22.34 -24.65 19.56
C ASP A 88 -21.84 -24.43 18.12
N VAL A 89 -21.21 -25.47 17.55
CA VAL A 89 -20.69 -25.48 16.18
C VAL A 89 -21.75 -26.03 15.23
N ARG A 90 -22.36 -25.14 14.43
CA ARG A 90 -23.42 -25.50 13.50
C ARG A 90 -22.98 -25.40 12.04
N PRO A 91 -23.53 -26.24 11.15
CA PRO A 91 -23.33 -26.06 9.72
C PRO A 91 -24.08 -24.83 9.23
N VAL A 92 -23.48 -24.13 8.26
CA VAL A 92 -24.10 -23.05 7.49
C VAL A 92 -24.06 -23.43 6.01
N ALA A 93 -25.19 -23.32 5.33
CA ALA A 93 -25.27 -23.60 3.89
C ALA A 93 -24.58 -22.50 3.08
N GLN A 94 -24.14 -22.82 1.86
CA GLN A 94 -23.63 -21.79 0.95
C GLN A 94 -24.70 -20.75 0.62
N ALA A 95 -24.32 -19.49 0.44
CA ALA A 95 -25.23 -18.42 0.09
C ALA A 95 -24.55 -17.36 -0.78
N THR A 96 -25.34 -16.70 -1.62
CA THR A 96 -24.92 -15.49 -2.33
C THR A 96 -25.70 -14.31 -1.76
N LEU A 97 -25.00 -13.39 -1.09
CA LEU A 97 -25.56 -12.16 -0.56
C LEU A 97 -25.54 -11.10 -1.67
N ALA A 98 -26.71 -10.56 -2.01
CA ALA A 98 -26.86 -9.50 -2.98
C ALA A 98 -26.99 -8.13 -2.31
N GLY A 99 -26.59 -7.06 -3.01
CA GLY A 99 -26.79 -5.68 -2.55
C GLY A 99 -25.92 -5.29 -1.37
N VAL A 100 -24.78 -5.96 -1.18
CA VAL A 100 -23.83 -5.65 -0.11
C VAL A 100 -23.12 -4.32 -0.46
N PRO A 101 -23.12 -3.30 0.42
CA PRO A 101 -22.44 -2.05 0.13
C PRO A 101 -20.93 -2.26 -0.05
N MET A 102 -20.42 -1.93 -1.24
CA MET A 102 -18.98 -2.05 -1.57
C MET A 102 -18.16 -0.83 -1.16
N ALA A 103 -18.77 0.15 -0.48
CA ALA A 103 -18.12 1.33 0.05
C ALA A 103 -18.39 1.44 1.56
N GLY A 104 -17.36 1.77 2.33
CA GLY A 104 -17.43 1.80 3.80
C GLY A 104 -17.20 0.44 4.43
N ASP A 105 -17.48 0.36 5.74
CA ASP A 105 -17.28 -0.85 6.54
C ASP A 105 -18.60 -1.62 6.68
N VAL A 106 -18.62 -2.88 6.24
CA VAL A 106 -19.80 -3.76 6.32
C VAL A 106 -19.44 -5.05 7.04
N VAL A 107 -20.28 -5.45 7.99
CA VAL A 107 -20.16 -6.71 8.71
C VAL A 107 -20.94 -7.79 7.98
N ILE A 108 -20.29 -8.90 7.67
CA ILE A 108 -20.92 -10.13 7.17
C ILE A 108 -20.86 -11.17 8.27
N GLY A 109 -21.94 -11.90 8.47
CA GLY A 109 -22.06 -12.81 9.59
C GLY A 109 -23.09 -13.91 9.35
N VAL A 110 -23.32 -14.72 10.38
CA VAL A 110 -24.38 -15.73 10.39
C VAL A 110 -25.47 -15.32 11.37
N ARG A 111 -26.73 -15.55 11.02
CA ARG A 111 -27.88 -15.45 11.91
C ARG A 111 -28.31 -16.82 12.37
N LEU A 112 -28.67 -16.92 13.64
CA LEU A 112 -29.31 -18.12 14.19
C LEU A 112 -30.82 -18.02 13.95
N VAL A 113 -31.34 -18.88 13.10
CA VAL A 113 -32.77 -19.03 12.84
C VAL A 113 -33.28 -20.20 13.66
N GLN A 114 -34.34 -19.97 14.44
CA GLN A 114 -34.94 -20.98 15.31
C GLN A 114 -36.36 -21.28 14.83
N ASP A 115 -36.61 -22.52 14.46
CA ASP A 115 -37.93 -22.99 14.02
C ASP A 115 -38.53 -23.93 15.07
N ALA A 116 -39.78 -23.65 15.45
CA ALA A 116 -40.58 -24.52 16.28
C ALA A 116 -41.22 -25.62 15.42
N VAL A 117 -40.96 -26.88 15.76
CA VAL A 117 -41.55 -28.04 15.10
C VAL A 117 -42.37 -28.81 16.12
N THR A 118 -43.66 -28.93 15.87
CA THR A 118 -44.62 -29.66 16.69
C THR A 118 -45.08 -30.93 15.99
N GLU A 119 -45.95 -31.70 16.63
CA GLU A 119 -46.56 -32.89 16.06
C GLU A 119 -47.40 -32.62 14.79
N ILE A 120 -47.79 -31.36 14.57
CA ILE A 120 -48.50 -30.94 13.36
C ILE A 120 -47.57 -30.96 12.15
N GLU A 121 -46.34 -30.47 12.31
CA GLU A 121 -45.33 -30.47 11.25
C GLU A 121 -44.61 -31.82 11.11
N ASP A 122 -44.38 -32.51 12.23
CA ASP A 122 -43.69 -33.79 12.29
C ASP A 122 -44.50 -34.83 13.09
N PRO A 123 -45.31 -35.67 12.41
CA PRO A 123 -46.13 -36.70 13.07
C PRO A 123 -45.34 -37.76 13.85
N ASP A 124 -44.02 -37.88 13.64
CA ASP A 124 -43.17 -38.81 14.42
C ASP A 124 -42.99 -38.34 15.87
N LEU A 125 -43.41 -37.11 16.20
CA LEU A 125 -43.43 -36.58 17.56
C LEU A 125 -44.64 -37.05 18.38
N LEU A 126 -45.57 -37.80 17.80
CA LEU A 126 -46.68 -38.43 18.54
C LEU A 126 -46.19 -39.60 19.39
N GLY A 127 -46.92 -39.93 20.45
CA GLY A 127 -46.55 -41.05 21.31
C GLY A 127 -46.56 -42.40 20.59
N LEU A 128 -45.40 -43.05 20.57
CA LEU A 128 -45.14 -44.24 19.74
C LEU A 128 -45.49 -45.57 20.41
N ALA A 129 -45.68 -45.60 21.74
CA ALA A 129 -45.79 -46.83 22.52
C ALA A 129 -47.21 -47.40 22.48
N PRO A 130 -47.46 -48.55 21.81
CA PRO A 130 -48.82 -49.05 21.64
C PRO A 130 -49.48 -49.49 22.95
N GLY A 131 -50.76 -49.21 23.10
CA GLY A 131 -51.58 -49.56 24.26
C GLY A 131 -51.37 -48.68 25.49
N THR A 132 -50.57 -47.61 25.38
CA THR A 132 -50.36 -46.64 26.47
C THR A 132 -51.33 -45.47 26.34
N ALA A 133 -51.59 -44.76 27.43
CA ALA A 133 -52.44 -43.55 27.40
C ALA A 133 -51.80 -42.38 26.62
N ALA A 134 -50.53 -42.51 26.24
CA ALA A 134 -49.81 -41.54 25.44
C ALA A 134 -49.77 -41.92 23.95
N GLU A 135 -50.24 -43.11 23.55
CA GLU A 135 -50.23 -43.53 22.14
C GLU A 135 -51.03 -42.53 21.29
N GLY A 136 -50.38 -41.95 20.28
CA GLY A 136 -50.99 -40.97 19.39
C GLY A 136 -51.24 -39.58 20.00
N GLU A 137 -50.83 -39.33 21.25
CA GLU A 137 -50.90 -38.00 21.89
C GLU A 137 -49.71 -37.12 21.48
N ALA A 138 -49.92 -35.80 21.50
CA ALA A 138 -48.88 -34.81 21.19
C ALA A 138 -47.69 -34.89 22.15
N GLY A 139 -46.51 -35.11 21.61
CA GLY A 139 -45.26 -35.15 22.36
C GLY A 139 -44.64 -33.77 22.58
N ALA A 140 -43.41 -33.75 23.09
CA ALA A 140 -42.64 -32.52 23.22
C ALA A 140 -42.25 -31.97 21.84
N ALA A 141 -42.39 -30.66 21.64
CA ALA A 141 -41.93 -29.96 20.44
C ALA A 141 -40.40 -30.01 20.28
N ARG A 142 -39.89 -29.65 19.09
CA ARG A 142 -38.47 -29.44 18.79
C ARG A 142 -38.22 -27.98 18.46
N ILE A 143 -37.06 -27.48 18.86
CA ILE A 143 -36.52 -26.22 18.38
C ILE A 143 -35.37 -26.60 17.46
N VAL A 144 -35.54 -26.37 16.17
CA VAL A 144 -34.53 -26.61 15.15
C VAL A 144 -33.79 -25.31 14.92
N GLU A 145 -32.49 -25.32 15.16
CA GLU A 145 -31.66 -24.13 14.97
C GLU A 145 -30.79 -24.29 13.74
N THR A 146 -30.86 -23.32 12.82
CA THR A 146 -30.04 -23.30 11.61
C THR A 146 -29.29 -21.98 11.50
N LEU A 147 -28.10 -22.02 10.89
CA LEU A 147 -27.36 -20.82 10.56
C LEU A 147 -27.64 -20.41 9.13
N GLN A 148 -27.87 -19.11 8.94
CA GLN A 148 -28.03 -18.49 7.62
C GLN A 148 -27.08 -17.31 7.48
N TRP A 149 -26.39 -17.20 6.35
CA TRP A 149 -25.55 -16.06 6.06
C TRP A 149 -26.36 -14.77 5.92
N GLY A 150 -25.77 -13.65 6.33
CA GLY A 150 -26.36 -12.33 6.20
C GLY A 150 -25.36 -11.21 6.42
N TRP A 151 -25.81 -9.96 6.32
CA TRP A 151 -24.95 -8.80 6.51
C TRP A 151 -25.65 -7.68 7.28
N GLY A 152 -24.83 -6.83 7.92
CA GLY A 152 -25.32 -5.75 8.76
C GLY A 152 -26.03 -4.68 7.95
N GLY A 153 -27.37 -4.64 8.02
CA GLY A 153 -28.20 -3.67 7.29
C GLY A 153 -29.06 -4.26 6.19
N ASP A 154 -29.07 -5.58 6.00
CA ASP A 154 -29.95 -6.29 5.05
C ASP A 154 -31.44 -6.27 5.45
N GLY A 155 -31.77 -5.84 6.68
CA GLY A 155 -33.13 -5.73 7.17
C GLY A 155 -33.75 -7.02 7.69
N GLU A 156 -32.98 -8.12 7.71
CA GLU A 156 -33.47 -9.41 8.19
C GLU A 156 -33.48 -9.48 9.74
N PRO A 157 -34.51 -10.09 10.34
CA PRO A 157 -34.62 -10.22 11.79
C PRO A 157 -33.59 -11.22 12.36
N GLY A 158 -33.25 -11.04 13.64
CA GLY A 158 -32.34 -11.92 14.38
C GLY A 158 -30.97 -11.31 14.64
N GLU A 159 -30.29 -11.86 15.64
CA GLU A 159 -28.93 -11.44 16.02
C GLU A 159 -27.92 -11.96 14.99
N LEU A 160 -27.11 -11.04 14.46
CA LEU A 160 -26.06 -11.33 13.48
C LEU A 160 -24.74 -11.55 14.22
N TYR A 161 -24.22 -12.78 14.17
CA TYR A 161 -22.90 -13.12 14.70
C TYR A 161 -21.83 -12.80 13.64
N PRO A 162 -20.93 -11.85 13.90
CA PRO A 162 -20.00 -11.33 12.89
C PRO A 162 -18.93 -12.36 12.52
N VAL A 163 -18.75 -12.65 11.23
CA VAL A 163 -17.73 -13.59 10.73
C VAL A 163 -16.67 -12.86 9.90
N TYR A 164 -17.09 -11.95 9.02
CA TYR A 164 -16.21 -11.17 8.14
C TYR A 164 -16.47 -9.67 8.30
N ARG A 165 -15.43 -8.87 8.03
CA ARG A 165 -15.56 -7.43 7.83
C ARG A 165 -15.08 -7.08 6.42
N LEU A 166 -15.96 -6.47 5.64
CA LEU A 166 -15.61 -5.84 4.38
C LEU A 166 -15.28 -4.38 4.64
N GLN A 167 -14.22 -3.89 4.01
CA GLN A 167 -13.90 -2.47 3.94
C GLN A 167 -13.66 -2.11 2.48
N ASN A 168 -14.51 -1.23 1.96
CA ASN A 168 -14.46 -0.80 0.55
C ASN A 168 -14.38 -1.97 -0.45
N GLY A 169 -15.20 -3.01 -0.25
CA GLY A 169 -15.27 -4.18 -1.12
C GLY A 169 -14.22 -5.27 -0.86
N VAL A 170 -13.23 -5.01 0.01
CA VAL A 170 -12.19 -5.99 0.33
C VAL A 170 -12.49 -6.65 1.67
N ALA A 171 -12.51 -7.99 1.70
CA ALA A 171 -12.61 -8.75 2.94
C ALA A 171 -11.29 -8.63 3.73
N LEU A 172 -11.37 -8.07 4.94
CA LEU A 172 -10.20 -7.74 5.76
C LEU A 172 -9.56 -8.97 6.42
N ASP A 173 -10.26 -10.10 6.51
CA ASP A 173 -9.78 -11.33 7.14
C ASP A 173 -10.35 -12.57 6.42
N GLN A 174 -9.49 -13.50 6.00
CA GLN A 174 -9.87 -14.79 5.41
C GLN A 174 -9.35 -15.99 6.24
N THR A 175 -8.67 -15.71 7.35
CA THR A 175 -8.12 -16.73 8.23
C THR A 175 -9.24 -17.29 9.13
N PRO A 176 -9.27 -18.59 9.44
CA PRO A 176 -10.24 -19.14 10.39
C PRO A 176 -10.09 -18.41 11.75
N PRO A 177 -11.16 -17.92 12.38
CA PRO A 177 -11.11 -17.09 13.59
C PRO A 177 -10.65 -17.81 14.87
N SER A 178 -10.02 -18.98 14.79
CA SER A 178 -9.44 -19.65 15.97
C SER A 178 -8.32 -18.83 16.64
N ASP A 179 -7.83 -17.76 16.00
CA ASP A 179 -6.73 -16.92 16.48
C ASP A 179 -7.07 -16.03 17.69
N LEU A 180 -8.33 -16.04 18.16
CA LEU A 180 -8.78 -15.25 19.30
C LEU A 180 -9.06 -16.06 20.58
N SER A 181 -8.71 -17.35 20.60
CA SER A 181 -8.63 -18.12 21.84
C SER A 181 -7.52 -17.56 22.74
N GLU A 182 -7.75 -17.45 24.05
CA GLU A 182 -6.69 -17.10 25.02
C GLU A 182 -5.46 -18.00 24.86
N THR A 183 -5.66 -19.24 24.43
CA THR A 183 -4.59 -20.21 24.18
C THR A 183 -3.72 -19.79 22.99
N VAL A 184 -4.32 -19.35 21.89
CA VAL A 184 -3.57 -18.89 20.71
C VAL A 184 -2.87 -17.57 21.00
N GLN A 185 -3.50 -16.66 21.75
CA GLN A 185 -2.85 -15.43 22.21
C GLN A 185 -1.65 -15.71 23.11
N ALA A 186 -1.76 -16.70 24.01
CA ALA A 186 -0.64 -17.12 24.86
C ALA A 186 0.52 -17.72 24.04
N ILE A 187 0.20 -18.54 23.03
CA ILE A 187 1.20 -19.09 22.10
C ILE A 187 1.85 -17.97 21.29
N ALA A 188 1.07 -17.04 20.75
CA ALA A 188 1.58 -15.91 19.97
C ALA A 188 2.48 -15.00 20.81
N ALA A 189 2.08 -14.70 22.06
CA ALA A 189 2.93 -13.95 22.98
C ALA A 189 4.24 -14.68 23.28
N TYR A 190 4.17 -15.98 23.60
CA TYR A 190 5.37 -16.79 23.84
C TYR A 190 6.31 -16.78 22.64
N ASP A 191 5.79 -17.08 21.45
CA ASP A 191 6.58 -17.16 20.23
C ASP A 191 7.19 -15.81 19.85
N ARG A 192 6.41 -14.72 19.96
CA ARG A 192 6.90 -13.34 19.75
C ARG A 192 8.07 -13.00 20.66
N HIS A 193 7.99 -13.34 21.95
CA HIS A 193 9.05 -13.03 22.91
C HIS A 193 10.31 -13.89 22.71
N VAL A 194 10.19 -15.09 22.14
CA VAL A 194 11.31 -16.01 21.94
C VAL A 194 11.98 -15.80 20.57
N ASN A 195 11.18 -15.69 19.49
CA ASN A 195 11.64 -15.72 18.10
C ASN A 195 11.46 -14.38 17.36
N GLY A 196 10.60 -13.48 17.86
CA GLY A 196 10.15 -12.32 17.11
C GLY A 196 9.35 -12.72 15.86
N SER A 197 9.36 -11.88 14.83
CA SER A 197 8.77 -12.20 13.53
C SER A 197 9.79 -12.88 12.61
N TYR A 198 9.41 -13.93 11.89
CA TYR A 198 10.32 -14.70 11.04
C TYR A 198 9.63 -15.40 9.86
N ILE A 199 10.40 -15.72 8.82
CA ILE A 199 9.92 -16.52 7.67
C ILE A 199 10.16 -18.00 7.97
N VAL A 200 9.14 -18.83 7.81
CA VAL A 200 9.25 -20.29 7.95
C VAL A 200 9.65 -20.91 6.61
N ASP A 201 8.95 -20.53 5.54
CA ASP A 201 9.19 -21.02 4.18
C ASP A 201 8.66 -20.02 3.15
N GLY A 202 9.27 -19.96 1.96
CA GLY A 202 8.83 -19.07 0.87
C GLY A 202 8.94 -17.57 1.18
N CYS A 203 7.87 -16.81 0.90
CA CYS A 203 7.78 -15.36 1.09
C CYS A 203 8.91 -14.55 0.41
N ARG A 204 9.50 -15.09 -0.66
CA ARG A 204 10.57 -14.42 -1.41
C ARG A 204 9.98 -13.24 -2.18
N VAL A 205 10.70 -12.13 -2.16
CA VAL A 205 10.32 -10.92 -2.90
C VAL A 205 11.10 -10.86 -4.20
N ALA A 206 10.42 -10.61 -5.31
CA ALA A 206 11.03 -10.29 -6.58
C ALA A 206 10.46 -8.98 -7.16
N ALA A 207 11.31 -8.19 -7.80
CA ALA A 207 10.88 -7.02 -8.56
C ALA A 207 10.52 -7.44 -9.99
N LEU A 208 9.29 -7.16 -10.43
CA LEU A 208 8.86 -7.38 -11.81
C LEU A 208 9.21 -6.23 -12.75
N GLY A 209 9.62 -5.09 -12.17
CA GLY A 209 9.95 -3.87 -12.90
C GLY A 209 8.77 -2.89 -12.96
N MET A 210 8.94 -1.87 -13.79
CA MET A 210 7.96 -0.80 -13.95
C MET A 210 6.77 -1.25 -14.79
N VAL A 211 5.57 -0.99 -14.27
CA VAL A 211 4.31 -1.10 -14.99
C VAL A 211 3.61 0.26 -14.90
N GLY A 212 3.63 1.03 -15.98
CA GLY A 212 3.20 2.43 -15.94
C GLY A 212 4.18 3.27 -15.11
N LEU A 213 3.70 3.90 -14.04
CA LEU A 213 4.49 4.72 -13.11
C LEU A 213 4.84 3.98 -11.81
N ASP A 214 4.41 2.73 -11.67
CA ASP A 214 4.58 1.97 -10.45
C ASP A 214 5.63 0.88 -10.63
N GLN A 215 6.51 0.78 -9.65
CA GLN A 215 7.40 -0.35 -9.48
C GLN A 215 6.61 -1.51 -8.86
N VAL A 216 6.55 -2.63 -9.58
CA VAL A 216 5.77 -3.80 -9.15
C VAL A 216 6.67 -4.82 -8.48
N PHE A 217 6.32 -5.20 -7.26
CA PHE A 217 6.91 -6.30 -6.51
C PHE A 217 5.96 -7.48 -6.45
N VAL A 218 6.52 -8.68 -6.45
CA VAL A 218 5.80 -9.93 -6.18
C VAL A 218 6.37 -10.57 -4.93
N VAL A 219 5.51 -10.97 -4.01
CA VAL A 219 5.86 -11.77 -2.84
C VAL A 219 5.33 -13.17 -3.08
N GLU A 220 6.23 -14.16 -3.11
CA GLU A 220 5.89 -15.56 -3.34
C GLU A 220 4.95 -16.11 -2.25
N ALA A 221 4.18 -17.15 -2.59
CA ALA A 221 3.54 -18.01 -1.61
C ALA A 221 4.55 -18.47 -0.53
N GLY A 222 4.05 -18.74 0.68
CA GLY A 222 4.92 -19.10 1.79
C GLY A 222 4.22 -19.03 3.14
N ILE A 223 5.00 -19.30 4.17
CA ILE A 223 4.59 -19.32 5.56
C ILE A 223 5.50 -18.35 6.33
N ALA A 224 4.90 -17.38 6.99
CA ALA A 224 5.58 -16.42 7.82
C ALA A 224 4.90 -16.33 9.19
N ASN A 225 5.68 -16.03 10.21
CA ASN A 225 5.19 -15.71 11.53
C ASN A 225 5.40 -14.22 11.78
N VAL A 226 4.32 -13.47 11.94
CA VAL A 226 4.34 -12.03 12.15
C VAL A 226 3.70 -11.74 13.49
N ASP A 227 4.47 -11.12 14.39
CA ASP A 227 3.99 -10.76 15.72
C ASP A 227 3.47 -11.98 16.54
N GLY A 228 4.02 -13.17 16.30
CA GLY A 228 3.62 -14.43 16.94
C GLY A 228 2.42 -15.14 16.30
N VAL A 229 1.84 -14.58 15.24
CA VAL A 229 0.73 -15.17 14.48
C VAL A 229 1.25 -15.74 13.17
N LYS A 230 0.81 -16.95 12.84
CA LYS A 230 1.23 -17.66 11.62
C LYS A 230 0.33 -17.30 10.43
N TYR A 231 0.93 -16.72 9.42
CA TYR A 231 0.31 -16.45 8.13
C TYR A 231 0.79 -17.48 7.10
N GLN A 232 -0.17 -18.16 6.48
CA GLN A 232 0.09 -19.05 5.35
C GLN A 232 -0.57 -18.48 4.09
N ARG A 233 0.23 -18.33 3.03
CA ARG A 233 -0.22 -17.87 1.72
C ARG A 233 0.04 -18.96 0.70
N THR A 234 -1.01 -19.37 -0.01
CA THR A 234 -0.93 -20.36 -1.09
C THR A 234 -0.68 -19.72 -2.47
N ALA A 235 -0.85 -18.40 -2.58
CA ALA A 235 -0.65 -17.64 -3.81
C ALA A 235 0.20 -16.39 -3.59
N SER A 236 0.93 -16.00 -4.64
CA SER A 236 1.79 -14.82 -4.64
C SER A 236 0.98 -13.52 -4.55
N LEU A 237 1.48 -12.53 -3.80
CA LEU A 237 0.93 -11.17 -3.80
C LEU A 237 1.65 -10.34 -4.84
N ARG A 238 0.93 -9.40 -5.47
CA ARG A 238 1.56 -8.27 -6.15
C ARG A 238 1.35 -7.01 -5.34
N LEU A 239 2.40 -6.21 -5.19
CA LEU A 239 2.36 -4.87 -4.63
C LEU A 239 2.87 -3.90 -5.68
N ALA A 240 2.04 -2.94 -6.07
CA ALA A 240 2.45 -1.82 -6.93
C ALA A 240 2.76 -0.62 -6.03
N VAL A 241 3.93 -0.02 -6.24
CA VAL A 241 4.39 1.15 -5.48
C VAL A 241 4.79 2.25 -6.47
N ALA A 242 4.16 3.41 -6.37
CA ALA A 242 4.52 4.56 -7.17
C ALA A 242 5.96 5.01 -6.85
N GLU A 243 6.80 5.16 -7.88
CA GLU A 243 8.16 5.66 -7.68
C GLU A 243 8.13 7.12 -7.24
N ARG A 244 8.69 7.39 -6.06
CA ARG A 244 8.89 8.72 -5.50
C ARG A 244 10.34 8.90 -5.12
N PHE A 245 10.91 10.04 -5.47
CA PHE A 245 12.28 10.38 -5.21
C PHE A 245 12.39 11.81 -4.71
N ASP A 246 13.24 11.99 -3.70
CA ASP A 246 13.71 13.31 -3.33
C ASP A 246 14.80 13.74 -4.30
N VAL A 247 14.84 15.03 -4.62
CA VAL A 247 15.83 15.57 -5.55
C VAL A 247 16.73 16.57 -4.86
N GLU A 248 17.95 16.67 -5.37
CA GLU A 248 18.87 17.73 -4.97
C GLU A 248 19.48 18.38 -6.21
N ARG A 249 19.66 19.70 -6.13
CA ARG A 249 20.24 20.51 -7.18
C ARG A 249 21.76 20.40 -7.16
N ILE A 250 22.35 20.17 -8.32
CA ILE A 250 23.76 20.44 -8.59
C ILE A 250 23.83 21.68 -9.47
N ASP A 251 24.51 22.70 -8.97
CA ASP A 251 24.72 23.96 -9.70
C ASP A 251 26.06 23.92 -10.44
N ALA A 252 26.02 24.27 -11.73
CA ALA A 252 27.18 24.49 -12.57
C ALA A 252 28.26 23.39 -12.51
N GLU A 253 27.86 22.12 -12.65
CA GLU A 253 28.81 21.04 -12.85
C GLU A 253 29.64 21.27 -14.13
N GLN A 254 30.96 21.38 -13.96
CA GLN A 254 31.87 21.78 -15.03
C GLN A 254 32.41 20.60 -15.83
N HIS A 255 32.27 20.65 -17.15
CA HIS A 255 32.87 19.72 -18.11
C HIS A 255 33.64 20.48 -19.20
N SER A 256 34.45 19.75 -19.98
CA SER A 256 35.08 20.26 -21.19
C SER A 256 34.37 19.68 -22.41
N PHE A 257 34.00 20.53 -23.37
CA PHE A 257 33.38 20.11 -24.63
C PHE A 257 34.42 19.40 -25.50
N ASP A 258 34.31 18.08 -25.61
CA ASP A 258 35.11 17.26 -26.53
C ASP A 258 34.16 16.52 -27.45
N ASP A 259 34.06 17.01 -28.69
CA ASP A 259 33.16 16.48 -29.69
C ASP A 259 33.82 15.47 -30.64
N ALA A 260 35.13 15.23 -30.48
CA ALA A 260 35.93 14.39 -31.38
C ALA A 260 35.71 14.71 -32.89
N GLY A 261 35.35 15.96 -33.21
CA GLY A 261 35.04 16.41 -34.59
C GLY A 261 33.64 16.08 -35.10
N THR A 262 32.71 15.63 -34.24
CA THR A 262 31.33 15.31 -34.62
C THR A 262 30.34 16.47 -34.43
N GLY A 263 30.73 17.55 -33.74
CA GLY A 263 29.84 18.65 -33.37
C GLY A 263 28.92 18.38 -32.17
N THR A 264 28.99 17.18 -31.59
CA THR A 264 28.23 16.76 -30.39
C THR A 264 29.15 16.13 -29.35
N ALA A 265 28.88 16.36 -28.07
CA ALA A 265 29.65 15.79 -26.96
C ALA A 265 28.71 15.23 -25.88
N SER A 266 29.07 14.09 -25.29
CA SER A 266 28.31 13.45 -24.21
C SER A 266 29.05 13.57 -22.88
N PHE A 267 28.33 13.99 -21.85
CA PHE A 267 28.87 14.29 -20.53
C PHE A 267 28.30 13.32 -19.51
N ALA A 268 29.15 12.52 -18.89
CA ALA A 268 28.77 11.69 -17.74
C ALA A 268 28.59 12.58 -16.51
N LEU A 269 27.43 12.49 -15.86
CA LEU A 269 27.10 13.27 -14.67
C LEU A 269 27.86 12.73 -13.46
N ARG A 270 28.36 13.62 -12.58
CA ARG A 270 28.94 13.20 -11.31
C ARG A 270 27.93 12.64 -10.33
N PHE A 271 26.67 13.08 -10.43
CA PHE A 271 25.59 12.64 -9.55
C PHE A 271 24.40 12.11 -10.37
N PRO A 272 24.49 10.88 -10.90
CA PRO A 272 23.32 10.20 -11.44
C PRO A 272 22.42 9.67 -10.31
N PRO A 273 21.14 9.36 -10.59
CA PRO A 273 20.45 9.54 -11.86
C PRO A 273 19.81 10.93 -12.01
N ILE A 274 19.78 11.48 -13.23
CA ILE A 274 19.15 12.78 -13.50
C ILE A 274 17.63 12.70 -13.33
N ALA A 275 17.07 13.65 -12.60
CA ALA A 275 15.62 13.87 -12.52
C ALA A 275 15.18 14.92 -13.55
N ASN A 276 15.94 16.01 -13.65
CA ASN A 276 15.60 17.13 -14.52
C ASN A 276 16.87 17.92 -14.90
N LEU A 277 17.04 18.24 -16.19
CA LEU A 277 18.08 19.17 -16.64
C LEU A 277 17.53 20.59 -16.57
N VAL A 278 18.09 21.42 -15.69
CA VAL A 278 17.63 22.79 -15.46
C VAL A 278 18.25 23.74 -16.47
N THR A 279 19.56 23.66 -16.69
CA THR A 279 20.27 24.49 -17.67
C THR A 279 21.56 23.81 -18.10
N ALA A 280 21.84 23.87 -19.40
CA ALA A 280 23.15 23.53 -19.96
C ALA A 280 23.74 24.75 -20.66
N LEU A 281 24.80 25.31 -20.08
CA LEU A 281 25.55 26.41 -20.69
C LEU A 281 26.75 25.84 -21.43
N VAL A 282 26.91 26.18 -22.70
CA VAL A 282 28.02 25.73 -23.54
C VAL A 282 28.79 26.94 -24.05
N THR A 283 30.12 26.84 -24.02
CA THR A 283 30.99 27.84 -24.65
C THR A 283 30.92 27.72 -26.17
N LYS A 284 30.40 28.76 -26.82
CA LYS A 284 30.33 28.91 -28.28
C LYS A 284 31.33 29.95 -28.77
N GLU A 285 31.63 29.93 -30.07
CA GLU A 285 32.48 30.91 -30.73
C GLU A 285 31.74 31.48 -31.93
N VAL A 286 31.82 32.81 -32.09
CA VAL A 286 31.17 33.53 -33.19
C VAL A 286 32.12 34.59 -33.72
N VAL A 287 31.96 34.91 -35.00
CA VAL A 287 32.53 36.10 -35.62
C VAL A 287 31.40 37.08 -35.87
N GLU A 288 31.46 38.23 -35.22
CA GLU A 288 30.48 39.30 -35.33
C GLU A 288 31.10 40.52 -36.00
N THR A 289 30.32 41.20 -36.85
CA THR A 289 30.68 42.50 -37.39
C THR A 289 30.06 43.59 -36.52
N VAL A 290 30.89 44.38 -35.86
CA VAL A 290 30.49 45.43 -34.90
C VAL A 290 30.77 46.79 -35.53
N THR A 291 29.91 47.77 -35.28
CA THR A 291 30.15 49.17 -35.69
C THR A 291 30.80 49.91 -34.55
N HIS A 292 31.94 50.55 -34.82
CA HIS A 292 32.67 51.32 -33.83
C HIS A 292 31.96 52.65 -33.52
N GLY A 293 31.90 53.00 -32.24
CA GLY A 293 31.26 54.22 -31.76
C GLY A 293 31.80 55.51 -32.39
N PRO A 294 31.05 56.62 -32.26
CA PRO A 294 31.36 57.88 -32.93
C PRO A 294 32.49 58.68 -32.28
N SER A 295 33.03 58.22 -31.15
CA SER A 295 34.04 58.91 -30.34
C SER A 295 35.18 57.98 -29.98
N ALA A 296 36.39 58.53 -29.87
CA ALA A 296 37.56 57.77 -29.41
C ALA A 296 37.33 57.17 -28.02
N GLY A 297 37.80 55.94 -27.81
CA GLY A 297 37.57 55.19 -26.57
C GLY A 297 36.12 54.73 -26.41
N ALA A 298 35.40 54.51 -27.50
CA ALA A 298 34.03 54.00 -27.46
C ALA A 298 33.95 52.62 -26.78
N ILE A 299 32.75 52.29 -26.32
CA ILE A 299 32.44 50.98 -25.74
C ILE A 299 31.36 50.36 -26.62
N ASP A 300 31.77 49.38 -27.43
CA ASP A 300 30.94 48.82 -28.49
C ASP A 300 30.26 47.53 -28.02
N ALA A 301 28.95 47.43 -28.26
CA ALA A 301 28.13 46.30 -27.84
C ALA A 301 28.26 45.07 -28.72
N LEU A 302 28.47 43.90 -28.10
CA LEU A 302 28.36 42.60 -28.74
C LEU A 302 26.92 42.09 -28.66
N ALA A 303 26.50 41.29 -29.65
CA ALA A 303 25.15 40.75 -29.71
C ALA A 303 24.86 39.72 -28.61
N ASN A 304 25.86 38.93 -28.20
CA ASN A 304 25.69 37.89 -27.18
C ASN A 304 26.02 38.42 -25.79
N THR A 305 25.22 37.98 -24.82
CA THR A 305 25.45 38.22 -23.39
C THR A 305 26.28 37.08 -22.81
N SER A 306 27.02 37.30 -21.73
CA SER A 306 27.97 36.33 -21.15
C SER A 306 29.19 35.99 -22.03
N VAL A 307 29.78 37.01 -22.65
CA VAL A 307 31.07 36.90 -23.37
C VAL A 307 32.17 36.54 -22.36
N THR A 308 32.95 35.51 -22.66
CA THR A 308 34.01 35.01 -21.80
C THR A 308 35.39 35.46 -22.26
N THR A 309 35.61 35.60 -23.56
CA THR A 309 36.92 35.96 -24.13
C THR A 309 36.77 36.56 -25.52
N LEU A 310 37.51 37.64 -25.80
CA LEU A 310 37.74 38.13 -27.16
C LEU A 310 38.94 37.38 -27.75
N VAL A 311 38.74 36.62 -28.82
CA VAL A 311 39.77 35.77 -29.44
C VAL A 311 40.56 36.56 -30.47
N GLU A 312 39.90 37.35 -31.30
CA GLU A 312 40.53 38.20 -32.32
C GLU A 312 39.66 39.42 -32.59
N VAL A 313 40.25 40.61 -32.65
CA VAL A 313 39.59 41.85 -33.08
C VAL A 313 40.39 42.42 -34.22
N LYS A 314 39.76 42.62 -35.39
CA LYS A 314 40.45 43.13 -36.58
C LYS A 314 39.57 43.99 -37.47
N GLN A 315 40.21 44.90 -38.19
CA GLN A 315 39.62 45.67 -39.28
C GLN A 315 40.51 45.60 -40.51
N GLY A 316 40.00 45.01 -41.59
CA GLY A 316 40.81 44.77 -42.79
C GLY A 316 42.05 43.91 -42.47
N GLY A 317 43.24 44.46 -42.71
CA GLY A 317 44.52 43.82 -42.41
C GLY A 317 45.10 44.11 -41.03
N THR A 318 44.46 44.97 -40.24
CA THR A 318 44.93 45.37 -38.90
C THR A 318 44.28 44.51 -37.83
N THR A 319 45.08 43.76 -37.06
CA THR A 319 44.64 43.07 -35.84
C THR A 319 45.02 43.90 -34.63
N TYR A 320 44.05 44.21 -33.79
CA TYR A 320 44.23 45.02 -32.58
C TYR A 320 44.70 44.14 -31.41
N ALA A 321 45.50 44.71 -30.52
CA ALA A 321 46.12 44.02 -29.39
C ALA A 321 45.28 44.15 -28.10
N ALA A 322 44.82 43.01 -27.57
CA ALA A 322 44.12 42.98 -26.28
C ALA A 322 45.00 43.55 -25.14
N GLY A 323 44.38 44.33 -24.25
CA GLY A 323 45.04 44.99 -23.11
C GLY A 323 45.73 46.32 -23.46
N THR A 324 46.07 46.55 -24.73
CA THR A 324 46.69 47.79 -25.22
C THR A 324 45.69 48.63 -26.01
N ASP A 325 45.03 48.01 -26.97
CA ASP A 325 44.09 48.66 -27.88
C ASP A 325 42.66 48.57 -27.35
N TYR A 326 42.27 47.41 -26.81
CA TYR A 326 40.95 47.17 -26.24
C TYR A 326 41.00 46.24 -25.03
N VAL A 327 39.95 46.26 -24.22
CA VAL A 327 39.68 45.27 -23.17
C VAL A 327 38.26 44.71 -23.31
N LEU A 328 38.04 43.50 -22.79
CA LEU A 328 36.69 42.96 -22.64
C LEU A 328 36.04 43.59 -21.41
N ASN A 329 34.88 44.20 -21.59
CA ASN A 329 34.08 44.76 -20.50
C ASN A 329 32.68 44.15 -20.55
N ALA A 330 32.45 43.10 -19.76
CA ALA A 330 31.25 42.27 -19.79
C ALA A 330 30.93 41.76 -21.20
N ASP A 331 29.91 42.34 -21.86
CA ASP A 331 29.46 42.03 -23.23
C ASP A 331 29.84 43.13 -24.22
N ARG A 332 30.93 43.87 -23.95
CA ARG A 332 31.43 45.00 -24.74
C ARG A 332 32.90 44.88 -25.10
N VAL A 333 33.25 45.41 -26.27
CA VAL A 333 34.64 45.75 -26.61
C VAL A 333 34.88 47.18 -26.15
N ASP A 334 35.77 47.35 -25.18
CA ASP A 334 36.04 48.63 -24.54
C ASP A 334 37.38 49.18 -25.05
N TRP A 335 37.32 50.27 -25.81
CA TRP A 335 38.47 50.93 -26.43
C TRP A 335 39.09 52.03 -25.54
N THR A 336 38.64 52.18 -24.29
CA THR A 336 39.19 53.17 -23.35
C THR A 336 40.69 53.06 -23.03
N PRO A 337 41.41 51.93 -23.27
CA PRO A 337 42.87 51.89 -23.14
C PRO A 337 43.61 52.91 -24.03
N GLY A 338 43.00 53.38 -25.12
CA GLY A 338 43.53 54.47 -25.96
C GLY A 338 44.67 54.06 -26.90
N GLY A 339 44.79 52.78 -27.22
CA GLY A 339 45.68 52.27 -28.27
C GLY A 339 45.13 52.51 -29.68
N ALA A 340 45.47 51.64 -30.63
CA ALA A 340 44.91 51.69 -31.97
C ALA A 340 43.43 51.25 -31.95
N GLU A 341 42.53 52.03 -32.53
CA GLU A 341 41.10 51.70 -32.63
C GLU A 341 40.57 51.87 -34.07
N PRO A 342 39.44 51.24 -34.43
CA PRO A 342 38.78 51.44 -35.71
C PRO A 342 38.38 52.91 -35.93
N ALA A 343 38.24 53.33 -37.19
CA ALA A 343 37.74 54.68 -37.46
C ALA A 343 36.30 54.84 -36.94
N ALA A 344 35.98 56.00 -36.38
CA ALA A 344 34.62 56.29 -35.88
C ALA A 344 33.55 56.02 -36.94
N GLY A 345 32.52 55.24 -36.59
CA GLY A 345 31.43 54.86 -37.49
C GLY A 345 31.78 53.80 -38.54
N SER A 346 33.00 53.25 -38.54
CA SER A 346 33.38 52.12 -39.39
C SER A 346 33.04 50.78 -38.72
N SER A 347 33.04 49.69 -39.51
CA SER A 347 32.80 48.34 -38.98
C SER A 347 34.09 47.53 -38.87
N TYR A 348 34.17 46.68 -37.86
CA TYR A 348 35.27 45.76 -37.60
C TYR A 348 34.73 44.39 -37.20
N THR A 349 35.55 43.35 -37.30
CA THR A 349 35.16 41.98 -36.94
C THR A 349 35.74 41.58 -35.60
N VAL A 350 34.89 41.02 -34.76
CA VAL A 350 35.24 40.46 -33.45
C VAL A 350 34.95 38.98 -33.48
N LYS A 351 36.00 38.16 -33.32
CA LYS A 351 35.88 36.74 -33.01
C LYS A 351 35.92 36.61 -31.48
N TYR A 352 34.88 36.05 -30.88
CA TYR A 352 34.80 35.92 -29.42
C TYR A 352 34.08 34.65 -29.00
N ARG A 353 34.29 34.29 -27.73
CA ARG A 353 33.64 33.17 -27.06
C ARG A 353 32.62 33.68 -26.05
N TYR A 354 31.49 33.02 -25.97
CA TYR A 354 30.40 33.34 -25.05
C TYR A 354 29.74 32.06 -24.55
N ARG A 355 29.09 32.12 -23.38
CA ARG A 355 28.29 31.01 -22.87
C ARG A 355 26.85 31.19 -23.33
N ASP A 356 26.30 30.16 -23.95
CA ASP A 356 24.92 30.14 -24.40
C ASP A 356 24.17 28.95 -23.81
N ALA A 357 22.89 29.15 -23.50
CA ALA A 357 22.04 28.08 -23.02
C ALA A 357 21.58 27.22 -24.20
N VAL A 358 21.81 25.91 -24.13
CA VAL A 358 21.43 24.97 -25.19
C VAL A 358 20.49 23.90 -24.65
N ALA A 359 19.54 23.49 -25.49
CA ALA A 359 18.74 22.31 -25.23
C ALA A 359 19.60 21.04 -25.45
N PRO A 360 19.41 19.98 -24.65
CA PRO A 360 20.12 18.73 -24.86
C PRO A 360 19.65 18.04 -26.14
N VAL A 361 20.58 17.39 -26.83
CA VAL A 361 20.28 16.47 -27.94
C VAL A 361 19.61 15.21 -27.38
N SER A 362 20.15 14.70 -26.27
CA SER A 362 19.58 13.57 -25.53
C SER A 362 20.01 13.60 -24.07
N THR A 363 19.22 12.97 -23.22
CA THR A 363 19.52 12.74 -21.81
C THR A 363 19.28 11.27 -21.49
N THR A 364 20.20 10.66 -20.76
CA THR A 364 20.00 9.37 -20.09
C THR A 364 20.03 9.59 -18.58
N ASP A 365 19.74 8.57 -17.79
CA ASP A 365 19.87 8.67 -16.32
C ASP A 365 21.27 9.11 -15.87
N THR A 366 22.31 8.81 -16.66
CA THR A 366 23.72 9.05 -16.26
C THR A 366 24.46 10.07 -17.11
N SER A 367 23.85 10.56 -18.18
CA SER A 367 24.55 11.44 -19.13
C SER A 367 23.65 12.43 -19.85
N VAL A 368 24.26 13.54 -20.26
CA VAL A 368 23.63 14.58 -21.09
C VAL A 368 24.47 14.75 -22.35
N THR A 369 23.82 14.80 -23.51
CA THR A 369 24.49 15.04 -24.80
C THR A 369 24.10 16.41 -25.33
N LEU A 370 25.10 17.25 -25.65
CA LEU A 370 24.90 18.62 -26.15
C LEU A 370 25.61 18.81 -27.50
N ALA A 371 25.25 19.88 -28.21
CA ALA A 371 25.81 20.24 -29.50
C ALA A 371 26.24 21.72 -29.57
N GLY A 372 27.07 22.03 -30.57
CA GLY A 372 27.38 23.41 -30.95
C GLY A 372 28.35 24.14 -30.05
N GLY A 373 29.09 23.42 -29.20
CA GLY A 373 30.20 23.97 -28.41
C GLY A 373 31.51 24.00 -29.19
N VAL A 374 32.44 24.81 -28.69
CA VAL A 374 33.81 24.86 -29.19
C VAL A 374 34.62 23.75 -28.51
N THR A 375 35.37 22.96 -29.26
CA THR A 375 36.25 21.92 -28.70
C THR A 375 37.24 22.53 -27.69
N GLY A 376 37.32 21.92 -26.49
CA GLY A 376 38.07 22.43 -25.34
C GLY A 376 37.40 23.60 -24.60
N GLY A 377 36.21 24.02 -25.03
CA GLY A 377 35.39 25.02 -24.34
C GLY A 377 34.71 24.46 -23.10
N GLU A 378 34.38 25.33 -22.15
CA GLU A 378 33.71 24.93 -20.92
C GLU A 378 32.22 24.65 -21.16
N VAL A 379 31.70 23.63 -20.46
CA VAL A 379 30.29 23.31 -20.34
C VAL A 379 29.91 23.33 -18.87
N LEU A 380 28.81 24.00 -18.53
CA LEU A 380 28.28 24.04 -17.18
C LEU A 380 26.87 23.44 -17.18
N LEU A 381 26.70 22.33 -16.44
CA LEU A 381 25.42 21.65 -16.29
C LEU A 381 24.82 21.97 -14.93
N THR A 382 23.58 22.46 -14.94
CA THR A 382 22.77 22.63 -13.73
C THR A 382 21.59 21.66 -13.84
N TYR A 383 21.44 20.76 -12.88
CA TYR A 383 20.45 19.70 -12.92
C TYR A 383 20.01 19.26 -11.53
N ASP A 384 18.81 18.71 -11.45
CA ASP A 384 18.29 18.03 -10.27
C ASP A 384 18.57 16.54 -10.44
N TYR A 385 19.17 15.90 -9.45
CA TYR A 385 19.39 14.46 -9.44
C TYR A 385 18.58 13.77 -8.35
N LYS A 386 18.22 12.51 -8.59
CA LYS A 386 17.46 11.69 -7.66
C LYS A 386 18.39 11.24 -6.53
N LEU A 387 18.01 11.54 -5.29
CA LEU A 387 18.80 11.15 -4.13
C LEU A 387 18.68 9.65 -3.86
N PRO A 388 19.80 8.94 -3.60
CA PRO A 388 19.74 7.55 -3.18
C PRO A 388 18.92 7.37 -1.90
N ARG A 389 18.11 6.30 -1.87
CA ARG A 389 17.24 5.96 -0.74
C ARG A 389 17.10 4.46 -0.60
N ILE A 390 17.17 3.94 0.62
CA ILE A 390 16.92 2.53 0.90
C ILE A 390 15.57 2.42 1.60
N ASP A 391 14.64 1.71 0.99
CA ASP A 391 13.30 1.45 1.52
C ASP A 391 13.19 -0.01 2.01
N ARG A 392 12.07 -0.37 2.63
CA ARG A 392 11.80 -1.76 3.07
C ARG A 392 10.42 -2.24 2.67
N LEU A 393 10.35 -3.49 2.27
CA LEU A 393 9.11 -4.26 2.19
C LEU A 393 8.97 -5.11 3.45
N CYS A 394 7.83 -5.01 4.12
CA CYS A 394 7.53 -5.75 5.34
C CYS A 394 6.16 -6.41 5.26
N LEU A 395 5.90 -7.39 6.14
CA LEU A 395 4.56 -7.83 6.48
C LEU A 395 4.12 -7.20 7.79
N ASP A 396 2.90 -6.69 7.84
CA ASP A 396 2.27 -6.18 9.06
C ASP A 396 1.57 -7.32 9.86
N PRO A 397 1.10 -7.04 11.09
CA PRO A 397 0.36 -8.01 11.91
C PRO A 397 -0.97 -8.47 11.33
N ASP A 398 -1.41 -7.95 10.18
CA ASP A 398 -2.60 -8.42 9.48
C ASP A 398 -2.22 -9.27 8.24
N GLY A 399 -0.92 -9.55 8.05
CA GLY A 399 -0.40 -10.32 6.92
C GLY A 399 -0.30 -9.53 5.59
N ARG A 400 -0.44 -8.20 5.63
CA ARG A 400 -0.37 -7.33 4.46
C ARG A 400 1.07 -6.94 4.16
N VAL A 401 1.37 -6.80 2.87
CA VAL A 401 2.67 -6.27 2.43
C VAL A 401 2.63 -4.75 2.49
N VAL A 402 3.52 -4.17 3.28
CA VAL A 402 3.67 -2.73 3.46
C VAL A 402 5.03 -2.25 2.96
N TYR A 403 5.03 -1.10 2.30
CA TYR A 403 6.22 -0.42 1.81
C TYR A 403 6.57 0.73 2.74
N ILE A 404 7.77 0.70 3.31
CA ILE A 404 8.24 1.70 4.27
C ILE A 404 9.36 2.49 3.59
N GLU A 405 9.10 3.78 3.37
CA GLU A 405 10.09 4.69 2.78
C GLU A 405 11.21 5.01 3.79
N GLY A 406 12.44 5.02 3.30
CA GLY A 406 13.60 5.47 4.03
C GLY A 406 13.79 6.98 3.96
N ILE A 407 14.93 7.44 4.46
CA ILE A 407 15.36 8.83 4.36
C ILE A 407 16.40 8.92 3.23
N ALA A 408 16.13 9.78 2.24
CA ALA A 408 17.05 10.02 1.14
C ALA A 408 18.34 10.70 1.61
N SER A 409 19.48 10.32 1.04
CA SER A 409 20.80 10.83 1.46
C SER A 409 21.85 10.71 0.36
N ARG A 410 22.72 11.73 0.24
CA ARG A 410 23.79 11.76 -0.77
C ARG A 410 24.80 10.63 -0.67
N SER A 411 25.17 10.22 0.54
CA SER A 411 26.35 9.35 0.75
C SER A 411 26.13 8.22 1.76
N ARG A 412 25.02 8.25 2.50
CA ARG A 412 24.69 7.23 3.49
C ARG A 412 23.18 7.14 3.66
N ALA A 413 22.49 6.61 2.65
CA ALA A 413 21.11 6.19 2.79
C ALA A 413 21.06 5.07 3.84
N VAL A 414 20.16 5.20 4.81
CA VAL A 414 19.97 4.22 5.88
C VAL A 414 18.61 3.58 5.68
N PRO A 415 18.51 2.23 5.69
CA PRO A 415 17.21 1.57 5.60
C PRO A 415 16.36 1.99 6.81
N PRO A 416 15.05 2.23 6.63
CA PRO A 416 14.17 2.57 7.74
C PRO A 416 14.17 1.45 8.79
N ALA A 417 13.88 1.83 10.04
CA ALA A 417 13.65 0.86 11.09
C ALA A 417 12.39 0.04 10.76
N VAL A 418 12.42 -1.25 11.07
CA VAL A 418 11.24 -2.11 10.95
C VAL A 418 10.37 -1.84 12.16
N PRO A 419 9.07 -1.52 11.98
CA PRO A 419 8.16 -1.39 13.11
C PRO A 419 8.15 -2.68 13.94
N GLU A 420 8.05 -2.56 15.25
CA GLU A 420 8.27 -3.68 16.20
C GLU A 420 7.43 -4.93 15.88
N ARG A 421 6.18 -4.72 15.44
CA ARG A 421 5.23 -5.80 15.13
C ARG A 421 5.30 -6.28 13.68
N HIS A 422 6.26 -5.83 12.88
CA HIS A 422 6.35 -6.17 11.46
C HIS A 422 7.46 -7.19 11.19
N LEU A 423 7.29 -7.96 10.11
CA LEU A 423 8.33 -8.84 9.57
C LEU A 423 9.00 -8.18 8.38
N ALA A 424 10.32 -7.96 8.44
CA ALA A 424 11.07 -7.48 7.28
C ALA A 424 11.20 -8.58 6.22
N LEU A 425 10.83 -8.27 4.97
CA LEU A 425 10.98 -9.18 3.83
C LEU A 425 12.25 -8.89 3.04
N CYS A 426 12.42 -7.64 2.58
CA CYS A 426 13.61 -7.22 1.85
C CYS A 426 13.88 -5.71 1.97
N GLN A 427 15.05 -5.31 1.48
CA GLN A 427 15.41 -3.91 1.26
C GLN A 427 15.28 -3.58 -0.22
N VAL A 428 14.75 -2.40 -0.52
CA VAL A 428 14.69 -1.85 -1.88
C VAL A 428 15.71 -0.73 -1.96
N VAL A 429 16.74 -0.92 -2.79
CA VAL A 429 17.81 0.05 -2.96
C VAL A 429 17.50 0.88 -4.20
N ASN A 430 17.14 2.15 -3.99
CA ASN A 430 16.97 3.13 -5.05
C ASN A 430 18.30 3.88 -5.20
N SER A 431 18.99 3.64 -6.31
CA SER A 431 20.35 4.15 -6.58
C SER A 431 20.46 4.82 -7.94
#